data_AF-A0A2E5D3N4-F1
#
_entry.id   AF-A0A2E5D3N4-F1
#
_cell.length_a   1.000
_cell.length_b   1.000
_cell.length_c   1.000
_cell.angle_alpha   90.00
_cell.angle_beta   90.00
_cell.angle_gamma   90.00
#
_symmetry.space_group_name_H-M   'P 1'
#
loop_
_entity.id
_entity.type
_entity.pdbx_description
1 polymer ?
#
loop_
_entity_poly.entity_id
_entity_poly.type
_entity_poly.pdbx_seq_one_letter_code
_entity_poly.pdbx_strand_id
1 'polypeptide(L)'
;MMQLTQIDRWLRERFIYQTHVYTMRLPESGLSRQVTIEELEETPGRRYRYRLIVNAKRDLESLLTALRSGNQMFVTRIVETDPWYRPIIAPRGKSFFFRTFWWAAVAGLVVIALGVGYQVNSDAELKAEIMQSVDVLLGK
;
A
#
# COMPACT_ATOMS: atom_id res chain seq x y z
N MET A 1 3.89 11.38 18.60
CA MET A 1 3.63 11.21 17.15
C MET A 1 4.29 9.90 16.71
N MET A 2 3.52 8.91 16.26
CA MET A 2 4.11 7.69 15.69
C MET A 2 4.57 8.00 14.28
N GLN A 3 5.88 7.88 14.03
CA GLN A 3 6.47 8.04 12.71
C GLN A 3 6.11 6.80 11.87
N LEU A 4 5.29 6.99 10.85
CA LEU A 4 5.06 5.97 9.81
C LEU A 4 6.40 5.61 9.17
N THR A 5 6.60 4.32 8.88
CA THR A 5 7.82 3.89 8.18
C THR A 5 7.88 4.55 6.80
N GLN A 6 9.07 4.79 6.26
CA GLN A 6 9.22 5.38 4.91
C GLN A 6 8.47 4.57 3.84
N ILE A 7 8.37 3.26 4.05
CA ILE A 7 7.64 2.32 3.18
C ILE A 7 6.13 2.56 3.28
N ASP A 8 5.57 2.66 4.49
CA ASP A 8 4.14 2.95 4.68
C ASP A 8 3.74 4.29 4.03
N ARG A 9 4.61 5.30 4.13
CA ARG A 9 4.40 6.60 3.49
C ARG A 9 4.43 6.47 1.97
N TRP A 10 5.42 5.77 1.41
CA TRP A 10 5.52 5.54 -0.03
C TRP A 10 4.30 4.79 -0.57
N LEU A 11 3.79 3.78 0.13
CA LEU A 11 2.57 3.06 -0.28
C LEU A 11 1.34 3.94 -0.23
N ARG A 12 1.18 4.76 0.82
CA ARG A 12 0.08 5.73 0.88
C ARG A 12 0.15 6.70 -0.28
N GLU A 13 1.35 7.19 -0.60
CA GLU A 13 1.56 8.08 -1.73
C GLU A 13 1.24 7.42 -3.07
N ARG A 14 1.56 6.14 -3.21
CA ARG A 14 1.38 5.40 -4.47
C ARG A 14 -0.04 4.91 -4.71
N PHE A 15 -0.77 4.55 -3.66
CA PHE A 15 -2.04 3.82 -3.77
C PHE A 15 -3.27 4.58 -3.24
N ILE A 16 -3.08 5.62 -2.43
CA ILE A 16 -4.19 6.35 -1.79
C ILE A 16 -4.37 7.74 -2.39
N TYR A 17 -3.28 8.43 -2.76
CA TYR A 17 -3.40 9.73 -3.42
C TYR A 17 -3.72 9.57 -4.90
N GLN A 18 -4.86 10.12 -5.30
CA GLN A 18 -5.22 10.31 -6.71
C GLN A 18 -5.18 11.79 -7.04
N THR A 19 -4.74 12.10 -8.26
CA THR A 19 -4.74 13.49 -8.73
C THR A 19 -5.96 13.71 -9.60
N HIS A 20 -6.83 14.61 -9.16
CA HIS A 20 -7.99 15.07 -9.92
C HIS A 20 -7.60 16.35 -10.64
N VAL A 21 -7.76 16.36 -11.96
CA VAL A 21 -7.54 17.53 -12.81
C VAL A 21 -8.89 18.00 -13.34
N TYR A 22 -9.25 19.23 -13.03
CA TYR A 22 -10.49 19.85 -13.46
C TYR A 22 -10.23 20.73 -14.68
N THR A 23 -11.02 20.56 -15.74
CA THR A 23 -10.89 21.33 -17.00
C THR A 23 -12.26 21.72 -17.57
N MET A 24 -12.29 22.79 -18.38
CA MET A 24 -13.48 23.21 -19.14
C MET A 24 -13.72 22.34 -20.38
N ARG A 25 -12.62 21.92 -21.02
CA ARG A 25 -12.61 21.22 -22.30
C ARG A 25 -11.69 20.02 -22.18
N LEU A 26 -12.05 18.97 -22.90
CA LEU A 26 -11.18 17.81 -23.03
C LEU A 26 -9.97 18.16 -23.91
N PRO A 27 -8.75 17.73 -23.55
CA PRO A 27 -7.61 17.87 -24.44
C PRO A 27 -7.79 16.95 -25.66
N GLU A 28 -7.53 17.49 -26.85
CA GLU A 28 -7.71 16.78 -28.13
C GLU A 28 -6.67 15.66 -28.35
N SER A 29 -5.54 15.71 -27.62
CA SER A 29 -4.46 14.73 -27.68
C SER A 29 -3.86 14.51 -26.28
N GLY A 30 -3.33 13.31 -26.02
CA GLY A 30 -2.61 13.01 -24.77
C GLY A 30 -3.44 12.37 -23.65
N LEU A 31 -4.70 12.01 -23.90
CA LEU A 31 -5.46 11.16 -22.97
C LEU A 31 -4.91 9.73 -23.03
N SER A 32 -4.11 9.34 -22.04
CA SER A 32 -3.75 7.93 -21.89
C SER A 32 -4.98 7.13 -21.47
N ARG A 33 -5.09 5.88 -21.94
CA ARG A 33 -6.24 4.98 -21.66
C ARG A 33 -6.54 4.76 -20.17
N GLN A 34 -5.63 5.18 -19.29
CA GLN A 34 -5.70 5.01 -17.84
C GLN A 34 -6.24 6.25 -17.11
N VAL A 35 -6.57 7.33 -17.83
CA VAL A 35 -7.24 8.51 -17.27
C VAL A 35 -8.75 8.26 -17.28
N THR A 36 -9.37 8.25 -16.11
CA THR A 36 -10.84 8.18 -16.02
C THR A 36 -11.41 9.58 -16.19
N ILE A 37 -12.35 9.72 -17.13
CA ILE A 37 -12.99 10.98 -17.47
C ILE A 37 -14.39 10.94 -16.90
N GLU A 38 -14.69 11.88 -16.01
CA GLU A 38 -16.04 12.11 -15.51
C GLU A 38 -16.51 13.49 -15.94
N GLU A 39 -17.65 13.55 -16.62
CA GLU A 39 -18.36 14.81 -16.85
C GLU A 39 -19.11 15.18 -15.57
N LEU A 40 -18.92 16.41 -15.12
CA LEU A 40 -19.57 16.92 -13.92
C LEU A 40 -20.95 17.47 -14.29
N GLU A 41 -21.96 17.18 -13.47
CA GLU A 41 -23.29 17.80 -13.63
C GLU A 41 -23.18 19.34 -13.60
N GLU A 42 -23.89 19.96 -14.53
CA GLU A 42 -23.86 21.39 -14.80
C GLU A 42 -24.73 22.13 -13.77
N THR A 43 -24.16 22.38 -12.58
CA THR A 43 -24.80 23.14 -11.51
C THR A 43 -24.48 24.63 -11.61
N PRO A 44 -25.44 25.55 -11.41
CA PRO A 44 -25.17 26.98 -11.41
C PRO A 44 -24.09 27.34 -10.38
N GLY A 45 -22.96 27.87 -10.85
CA GLY A 45 -21.79 28.27 -10.04
C GLY A 45 -20.56 27.37 -10.18
N ARG A 46 -20.67 26.19 -10.81
CA ARG A 46 -19.48 25.37 -11.13
C ARG A 46 -18.78 25.92 -12.38
N ARG A 47 -17.50 26.27 -12.22
CA ARG A 47 -16.68 26.72 -13.35
C ARG A 47 -16.32 25.56 -14.28
N TYR A 48 -15.97 24.37 -13.76
CA TYR A 48 -15.38 23.26 -14.54
C TYR A 48 -16.40 22.22 -14.99
N ARG A 49 -16.24 21.72 -16.23
CA ARG A 49 -17.14 20.75 -16.88
C ARG A 49 -16.65 19.31 -16.78
N TYR A 50 -15.34 19.09 -16.79
CA TYR A 50 -14.74 17.76 -16.76
C TYR A 50 -13.84 17.57 -15.54
N ARG A 51 -13.88 16.35 -14.99
CA ARG A 51 -12.97 15.83 -13.97
C ARG A 51 -12.18 14.67 -14.56
N LEU A 52 -10.87 14.83 -14.66
CA LEU A 52 -9.93 13.81 -15.09
C LEU A 52 -9.26 13.22 -13.85
N ILE A 53 -9.39 11.91 -13.66
CA ILE A 53 -8.81 11.19 -12.53
C ILE A 53 -7.58 10.46 -13.03
N VAL A 54 -6.42 10.76 -12.43
CA VAL A 54 -5.14 10.16 -12.80
C VAL A 54 -4.48 9.52 -11.59
N ASN A 55 -4.15 8.23 -11.74
CA ASN A 55 -3.53 7.41 -10.69
C ASN A 55 -2.00 7.34 -10.83
N ALA A 56 -1.48 7.45 -12.06
CA ALA A 56 -0.07 7.29 -12.34
C ALA A 56 0.62 8.65 -12.54
N LYS A 57 1.76 8.85 -11.86
CA LYS A 57 2.53 10.09 -11.95
C LYS A 57 2.99 10.40 -13.38
N ARG A 58 3.39 9.38 -14.14
CA ARG A 58 3.85 9.54 -15.53
C ARG A 58 2.72 10.04 -16.45
N ASP A 59 1.52 9.50 -16.26
CA ASP A 59 0.33 9.91 -17.01
C ASP A 59 -0.19 11.29 -16.61
N LEU A 60 0.04 11.68 -15.35
CA LEU A 60 -0.27 13.04 -14.90
C LEU A 60 0.63 14.07 -15.61
N GLU A 61 1.93 13.81 -15.70
CA GLU A 61 2.87 14.71 -16.37
C GLU A 61 2.57 14.86 -17.85
N SER A 62 2.23 13.77 -18.55
CA SER A 62 1.82 13.83 -19.96
C SER A 62 0.50 14.60 -20.14
N LEU A 63 -0.49 14.37 -19.26
CA LEU A 63 -1.75 15.09 -19.28
C LEU A 63 -1.57 16.59 -19.04
N LEU A 64 -0.77 16.96 -18.03
CA LEU A 64 -0.48 18.36 -17.72
C LEU A 64 0.27 19.05 -18.87
N THR A 65 1.15 18.32 -19.55
CA THR A 65 1.84 18.83 -20.74
C THR A 65 0.86 19.08 -21.88
N ALA A 66 -0.06 18.15 -22.14
CA ALA A 66 -1.09 18.30 -23.17
C ALA A 66 -2.07 19.46 -22.89
N LEU A 67 -2.48 19.64 -21.62
CA LEU A 67 -3.34 20.76 -21.22
C LEU A 67 -2.63 22.11 -21.37
N ARG A 68 -1.33 22.17 -21.05
CA ARG A 68 -0.51 23.37 -21.23
C ARG A 68 -0.30 23.70 -22.71
N SER A 69 -0.03 22.70 -23.57
CA SER A 69 0.10 22.93 -25.01
C SER A 69 -1.20 23.42 -25.65
N GLY A 70 -2.36 23.01 -25.10
CA GLY A 70 -3.67 23.50 -25.51
C GLY A 70 -4.05 24.88 -24.94
N ASN A 71 -3.16 25.53 -24.18
CA ASN A 71 -3.41 26.77 -23.43
C ASN A 71 -4.73 26.74 -22.62
N GLN A 72 -5.05 25.57 -22.06
CA GLN A 72 -6.30 25.36 -21.32
C GLN A 72 -6.11 25.69 -19.85
N MET A 73 -7.11 26.31 -19.23
CA MET A 73 -7.14 26.52 -17.79
C MET A 73 -7.53 25.23 -17.08
N PHE A 74 -6.67 24.75 -16.18
CA PHE A 74 -6.92 23.56 -15.38
C PHE A 74 -6.61 23.81 -13.90
N VAL A 75 -7.27 23.06 -13.02
CA VAL A 75 -6.99 23.04 -11.58
C VAL A 75 -6.68 21.62 -11.16
N THR A 76 -5.56 21.43 -10.48
CA THR A 76 -5.18 20.15 -9.89
C THR A 76 -5.58 20.10 -8.42
N ARG A 77 -6.17 18.99 -8.00
CA ARG A 77 -6.47 18.69 -6.60
C ARG A 77 -6.03 17.27 -6.29
N ILE A 78 -5.22 17.11 -5.25
CA ILE A 78 -4.89 15.80 -4.72
C ILE A 78 -6.03 15.38 -3.80
N VAL A 79 -6.66 14.25 -4.13
CA VAL A 79 -7.77 13.69 -3.35
C VAL A 79 -7.33 12.33 -2.81
N GLU A 80 -7.58 12.10 -1.53
CA GLU A 80 -7.45 10.77 -0.95
C GLU A 80 -8.61 9.92 -1.42
N THR A 81 -8.32 8.88 -2.20
CA THR A 81 -9.33 7.87 -2.51
C THR A 81 -9.57 7.03 -1.28
N ASP A 82 -10.82 6.61 -1.07
CA ASP A 82 -11.21 5.71 0.01
C ASP A 82 -11.52 4.30 -0.54
N PRO A 83 -10.53 3.57 -1.08
CA PRO A 83 -10.76 2.24 -1.60
C PRO A 83 -10.97 1.23 -0.47
N TRP A 84 -11.64 0.11 -0.76
CA TRP A 84 -11.90 -0.97 0.19
C TRP A 84 -10.63 -1.52 0.88
N TYR A 85 -9.46 -1.36 0.25
CA TYR A 85 -8.16 -1.77 0.79
C TYR A 85 -7.44 -0.71 1.65
N ARG A 86 -7.98 0.51 1.80
CA ARG A 86 -7.43 1.55 2.69
C ARG A 86 -7.19 1.06 4.13
N PRO A 87 -8.13 0.37 4.82
CA PRO A 87 -7.89 -0.12 6.18
C PRO A 87 -6.79 -1.20 6.25
N ILE A 88 -6.50 -1.85 5.12
CA ILE A 88 -5.45 -2.88 5.03
C ILE A 88 -4.08 -2.21 4.88
N ILE A 89 -3.95 -1.25 3.95
CA ILE A 89 -2.66 -0.64 3.60
C ILE A 89 -2.28 0.48 4.59
N ALA A 90 -3.26 1.24 5.08
CA ALA A 90 -3.04 2.38 5.96
C ALA A 90 -4.00 2.38 7.16
N PRO A 91 -3.92 1.37 8.05
CA PRO A 91 -4.66 1.42 9.32
C PRO A 91 -4.23 2.66 10.11
N ARG A 92 -5.18 3.35 10.76
CA ARG A 92 -4.92 4.55 11.60
C ARG A 92 -4.02 4.28 12.83
N GLY A 93 -3.47 3.07 12.97
CA GLY A 93 -2.69 2.59 14.11
C GLY A 93 -1.37 1.92 13.69
N LYS A 94 -1.06 0.75 14.26
CA LYS A 94 0.21 0.03 14.03
C LYS A 94 0.41 -0.27 12.53
N SER A 95 1.63 0.00 12.04
CA SER A 95 2.07 -0.24 10.67
C SER A 95 1.68 -1.64 10.19
N PHE A 96 1.06 -1.72 9.01
CA PHE A 96 0.68 -2.98 8.38
C PHE A 96 1.88 -3.91 8.23
N PHE A 97 3.03 -3.37 7.80
CA PHE A 97 4.27 -4.13 7.67
C PHE A 97 4.79 -4.62 9.00
N PHE A 98 4.72 -3.80 10.05
CA PHE A 98 5.13 -4.23 11.37
C PHE A 98 4.30 -5.43 11.85
N ARG A 99 2.98 -5.41 11.62
CA ARG A 99 2.10 -6.53 11.96
C ARG A 99 2.43 -7.78 11.12
N THR A 100 2.53 -7.64 9.81
CA THR A 100 2.80 -8.77 8.90
C THR A 100 4.20 -9.37 9.14
N PHE A 101 5.19 -8.53 9.41
CA PHE A 101 6.54 -8.96 9.78
C PHE A 101 6.55 -9.80 11.06
N TRP A 102 5.84 -9.35 12.11
CA TRP A 102 5.72 -10.14 13.34
C TRP A 102 4.97 -11.45 13.14
N TRP A 103 3.92 -11.48 12.34
CA TRP A 103 3.24 -12.73 11.97
C TRP A 103 4.17 -13.68 11.21
N ALA A 104 4.98 -13.17 10.27
CA ALA A 104 5.96 -13.98 9.55
C ALA A 104 7.09 -14.48 10.47
N ALA A 105 7.55 -13.66 11.42
CA ALA A 105 8.54 -14.06 12.41
C ALA A 105 8.01 -15.17 13.33
N VAL A 106 6.78 -15.02 13.83
CA VAL A 106 6.13 -16.06 14.65
C VAL A 106 5.91 -17.33 13.83
N ALA A 107 5.42 -17.23 12.59
CA ALA A 107 5.22 -18.38 11.72
C ALA A 107 6.56 -19.10 11.42
N GLY A 108 7.62 -18.35 11.15
CA GLY A 108 8.96 -18.91 10.96
C GLY A 108 9.47 -19.64 12.21
N LEU A 109 9.26 -19.06 13.39
CA LEU A 109 9.64 -19.67 14.66
C LEU A 109 8.85 -20.96 14.92
N VAL A 110 7.55 -20.98 14.60
CA VAL A 110 6.71 -22.19 14.68
C VAL A 110 7.20 -23.27 13.72
N VAL A 111 7.54 -22.92 12.47
CA VAL A 111 8.08 -23.88 11.50
C VAL A 111 9.40 -24.47 11.98
N ILE A 112 10.30 -23.64 12.54
CA ILE A 112 11.56 -24.10 13.12
C ILE A 112 11.28 -25.02 14.32
N ALA A 113 10.38 -24.64 15.23
CA ALA A 113 10.03 -25.44 16.40
C ALA A 113 9.41 -26.80 16.01
N LEU A 114 8.56 -26.82 14.99
CA LEU A 114 8.00 -28.06 14.44
C LEU A 114 9.09 -28.92 13.77
N GLY A 115 10.02 -28.31 13.02
CA GLY A 115 11.13 -29.01 12.40
C GLY A 115 12.07 -29.65 13.43
N VAL A 116 12.45 -28.90 14.46
CA VAL A 116 13.24 -29.41 15.59
C VAL A 116 12.48 -30.50 16.34
N GLY A 117 11.19 -30.28 16.64
CA GLY A 117 10.35 -31.28 17.30
C GLY A 117 10.22 -32.58 16.49
N TYR A 118 10.16 -32.49 15.16
CA TYR A 118 10.12 -33.65 14.27
C TYR A 118 11.46 -34.42 14.25
N GLN A 119 12.59 -33.70 14.21
CA GLN A 119 13.93 -34.30 14.31
C GLN A 119 14.13 -34.99 15.67
N VAL A 120 13.78 -34.33 16.77
CA VAL A 120 13.90 -34.89 18.13
C VAL A 120 12.97 -36.11 18.34
N ASN A 121 11.83 -36.16 17.65
CA ASN A 121 10.94 -37.32 17.72
C ASN A 121 11.41 -38.50 16.85
N SER A 122 12.18 -38.23 15.80
CA SER A 122 12.71 -39.25 14.89
C SER A 122 13.99 -39.88 15.42
N ASP A 123 14.81 -39.12 16.16
CA ASP A 123 16.08 -39.57 16.72
C ASP A 123 15.97 -39.87 18.23
N ALA A 124 15.87 -41.16 18.57
CA ALA A 124 15.79 -41.62 19.95
C ALA A 124 17.03 -41.24 20.80
N GLU A 125 18.19 -41.07 20.18
CA GLU A 125 19.44 -40.65 20.83
C GLU A 125 19.40 -39.17 21.26
N LEU A 126 18.92 -38.28 20.39
CA LEU A 126 18.77 -36.84 20.69
C LEU A 126 17.80 -36.61 21.85
N LYS A 127 16.73 -37.41 21.94
CA LYS A 127 15.79 -37.36 23.07
C LYS A 127 16.46 -37.74 24.38
N ALA A 128 17.39 -38.70 24.38
CA ALA A 128 18.12 -39.12 25.57
C ALA A 128 19.13 -38.06 26.01
N GLU A 129 19.88 -37.46 25.08
CA GLU A 129 20.82 -36.36 25.38
C GLU A 129 20.11 -35.10 25.89
N ILE A 130 18.98 -34.71 25.28
CA ILE A 130 18.20 -33.55 25.73
C ILE A 130 17.62 -33.82 27.12
N MET A 131 17.11 -35.02 27.39
CA MET A 131 16.58 -35.37 28.71
C MET A 131 17.68 -35.39 29.78
N GLN A 132 18.86 -35.93 29.48
CA GLN A 132 20.02 -35.86 30.38
C GLN A 132 20.47 -34.42 30.63
N SER A 133 20.50 -33.58 29.60
CA SER A 133 20.88 -32.17 29.74
C SER A 133 19.88 -31.38 30.60
N VAL A 134 18.59 -31.70 30.47
CA VAL A 134 17.51 -31.12 31.28
C VAL A 134 17.57 -31.61 32.73
N ASP A 135 17.85 -32.89 32.98
CA ASP A 135 18.01 -33.44 34.34
C ASP A 135 19.23 -32.83 35.05
N VAL A 136 20.36 -32.68 34.34
CA VAL A 136 21.58 -32.02 34.86
C VAL A 136 21.31 -30.54 35.17
N LEU A 137 20.54 -29.84 34.33
CA LEU A 137 20.15 -28.44 34.58
C LEU A 137 19.12 -28.29 35.72
N LEU A 138 18.25 -29.28 35.93
CA LEU A 138 17.28 -29.32 37.03
C LEU A 138 17.87 -29.86 38.34
N GLY A 139 19.16 -30.22 38.36
CA GLY A 139 19.88 -30.57 39.58
C GLY A 139 19.42 -31.89 40.20
N LYS A 140 19.17 -32.91 39.36
CA LYS A 140 19.06 -34.31 39.80
C LYS A 140 20.19 -35.15 39.24
#